data_AF-A0A699XT76-F1
#
_entry.id   AF-A0A699XT76-F1
#
_cell.length_a   1.000
_cell.length_b   1.000
_cell.length_c   1.000
_cell.angle_alpha   90.00
_cell.angle_beta   90.00
_cell.angle_gamma   90.00
#
_symmetry.space_group_name_H-M   'P 1'
#
loop_
_entity.id
_entity.type
_entity.pdbx_description
1 polymer ?
#
loop_
_entity_poly.entity_id
_entity_poly.type
_entity_poly.pdbx_seq_one_letter_code
_entity_poly.pdbx_strand_id
1 'polypeptide(L)' 'DNAAIRIRVPELEYRFEDRVQGEFRQHLGRDVGDFVIKRRDGFYAYQLAVVLDDGWQGVTDIVRGADLLDSTPRQLYL' A
#
# COMPACT_ATOMS: atom_id res chain seq x y z
N ASP A 1 17.54 11.69 -12.98
CA ASP A 1 16.11 11.81 -13.37
C ASP A 1 15.64 10.78 -14.40
N ASN A 2 16.15 9.54 -14.38
CA ASN A 2 15.69 8.45 -15.26
C ASN A 2 15.58 7.10 -14.51
N ALA A 3 15.13 7.15 -13.26
CA ALA A 3 14.99 5.98 -12.40
C ALA A 3 13.65 6.03 -11.67
N ALA A 4 13.10 4.86 -11.35
CA ALA A 4 11.97 4.77 -10.43
C ALA A 4 12.46 4.99 -8.99
N ILE A 5 11.61 5.57 -8.16
CA ILE A 5 11.79 5.62 -6.71
C ILE A 5 11.03 4.44 -6.13
N ARG A 6 11.74 3.60 -5.36
CA ARG A 6 11.16 2.52 -4.58
C ARG A 6 11.28 2.83 -3.10
N ILE A 7 10.31 2.38 -2.32
CA ILE A 7 10.38 2.42 -0.86
C ILE A 7 10.99 1.12 -0.36
N ARG A 8 11.91 1.23 0.61
CA ARG A 8 12.46 0.08 1.30
C ARG A 8 11.44 -0.45 2.29
N VAL A 9 11.06 -1.72 2.21
CA VAL A 9 10.10 -2.30 3.16
C VAL A 9 10.82 -3.04 4.31
N PRO A 10 10.25 -3.05 5.52
CA PRO A 10 10.80 -3.82 6.63
C PRO A 10 10.44 -5.31 6.55
N GLU A 11 11.24 -6.16 7.20
CA GLU A 11 10.94 -7.58 7.42
C GLU A 11 9.89 -7.75 8.54
N LEU A 12 8.65 -7.33 8.27
CA LEU A 12 7.53 -7.35 9.22
C LEU A 12 6.26 -7.92 8.59
N GLU A 13 5.48 -8.61 9.42
CA GLU A 13 4.10 -9.02 9.11
C GLU A 13 3.12 -7.91 9.47
N TYR A 14 2.27 -7.54 8.51
CA TYR A 14 1.15 -6.64 8.70
C TYR A 14 -0.12 -7.45 8.86
N ARG A 15 -0.96 -7.04 9.80
CA ARG A 15 -2.28 -7.64 10.06
C ARG A 15 -3.34 -6.56 10.16
N PHE A 16 -4.52 -6.83 9.63
CA PHE A 16 -5.71 -5.99 9.82
C PHE A 16 -6.98 -6.85 9.78
N GLU A 17 -8.04 -6.33 10.39
CA GLU A 17 -9.37 -6.92 10.32
C GLU A 17 -10.15 -6.20 9.20
N ASP A 18 -10.42 -6.89 8.10
CA ASP A 18 -11.36 -6.43 7.10
C ASP A 18 -12.79 -6.74 7.56
N ARG A 19 -13.70 -5.76 7.49
CA ARG A 19 -15.07 -5.91 8.00
C ARG A 19 -15.93 -6.91 7.19
N VAL A 20 -15.50 -7.29 5.99
CA VAL A 20 -16.20 -8.23 5.11
C VAL A 20 -15.41 -9.53 4.95
N GLN A 21 -14.10 -9.46 4.76
CA GLN A 21 -13.23 -10.62 4.51
C GLN A 21 -12.62 -11.22 5.79
N GLY A 22 -12.73 -10.55 6.93
CA GLY A 22 -12.16 -10.97 8.20
C GLY A 22 -10.66 -10.64 8.32
N GLU A 23 -9.97 -11.39 9.18
CA GLU A 23 -8.54 -11.18 9.42
C GLU A 23 -7.69 -11.44 8.16
N PHE A 24 -6.85 -10.46 7.81
CA PHE A 24 -5.86 -10.58 6.75
C PHE A 24 -4.44 -10.38 7.30
N ARG A 25 -3.47 -11.18 6.82
CA ARG A 25 -2.05 -11.08 7.18
C ARG A 25 -1.15 -11.23 5.97
N GLN A 26 -0.07 -10.45 5.91
CA GLN A 26 0.95 -10.54 4.85
C GLN A 26 2.31 -10.06 5.37
N HIS A 27 3.39 -10.74 4.97
CA HIS A 27 4.74 -10.37 5.32
C HIS A 27 5.40 -9.55 4.20
N LEU A 28 5.38 -8.22 4.31
CA LEU A 28 5.76 -7.31 3.22
C LEU A 28 7.15 -7.58 2.64
N GLY A 29 8.17 -7.77 3.49
CA GLY A 29 9.54 -8.02 3.02
C GLY A 29 9.69 -9.29 2.18
N ARG A 30 8.94 -10.35 2.51
CA ARG A 30 9.02 -11.67 1.87
C ARG A 30 8.10 -11.77 0.66
N ASP A 31 6.88 -11.23 0.78
CA ASP A 31 5.81 -11.45 -0.19
C ASP A 31 5.76 -10.34 -1.27
N VAL A 32 6.27 -9.15 -0.96
CA VAL A 32 6.19 -7.97 -1.84
C VAL A 32 7.56 -7.41 -2.19
N GLY A 33 8.43 -7.23 -1.19
CA GLY A 33 9.70 -6.53 -1.31
C GLY A 33 9.56 -5.02 -1.63
N ASP A 34 10.68 -4.38 -1.93
CA ASP A 34 10.75 -2.95 -2.21
C ASP A 34 9.92 -2.57 -3.45
N PHE A 35 8.83 -1.82 -3.24
CA PHE A 35 7.88 -1.47 -4.29
C PHE A 35 8.01 -0.01 -4.75
N VAL A 36 7.58 0.26 -5.98
CA VAL A 36 7.69 1.57 -6.63
C VAL A 36 6.67 2.55 -6.05
N ILE A 37 7.12 3.74 -5.65
CA ILE A 37 6.28 4.87 -5.24
C ILE A 37 6.26 6.00 -6.27
N LYS A 38 7.30 6.10 -7.12
CA LYS A 38 7.33 6.97 -8.29
C LYS A 38 7.95 6.24 -9.46
N ARG A 39 7.22 6.12 -10.56
CA ARG A 39 7.69 5.45 -11.77
C ARG A 39 8.75 6.30 -12.47
N ARG A 40 9.55 5.64 -13.32
CA ARG A 40 10.60 6.30 -14.12
C ARG A 40 10.04 7.39 -15.05
N ASP A 41 8.82 7.21 -15.55
CA ASP A 41 8.11 8.16 -16.41
C ASP A 41 7.44 9.32 -15.64
N GLY A 42 7.72 9.46 -14.35
CA GLY A 42 7.32 10.60 -13.53
C GLY A 42 5.99 10.44 -12.80
N PHE A 43 5.18 9.45 -13.14
CA PHE A 43 3.89 9.21 -12.48
C PHE A 43 4.06 8.60 -11.08
N TYR A 44 3.30 9.10 -10.12
CA TYR A 44 3.22 8.53 -8.77
C TYR A 44 2.44 7.20 -8.80
N ALA A 45 2.90 6.23 -8.03
CA ALA A 45 2.23 4.95 -7.94
C ALA A 45 0.93 5.08 -7.13
N TYR A 46 -0.07 4.28 -7.50
CA TYR A 46 -1.37 4.22 -6.81
C TYR A 46 -1.22 4.09 -5.29
N GLN A 47 -0.28 3.25 -4.83
CA GLN A 47 -0.05 3.01 -3.41
C GLN A 47 0.27 4.29 -2.63
N LEU A 48 1.04 5.21 -3.21
CA LEU A 48 1.39 6.47 -2.57
C LEU A 48 0.29 7.51 -2.71
N ALA A 49 -0.31 7.63 -3.90
CA ALA A 49 -1.34 8.63 -4.15
C ALA A 49 -2.56 8.42 -3.23
N VAL A 50 -3.04 7.18 -3.12
CA VAL A 50 -4.25 6.88 -2.33
C VAL A 50 -4.07 7.20 -0.84
N VAL A 51 -2.91 6.84 -0.25
CA VAL A 51 -2.66 7.08 1.19
C VAL A 51 -2.55 8.57 1.50
N LEU A 52 -1.88 9.33 0.63
CA LEU A 52 -1.77 10.78 0.81
C LEU A 52 -3.12 11.48 0.66
N ASP A 53 -3.90 11.13 -0.36
CA ASP A 53 -5.19 11.78 -0.62
C ASP A 53 -6.22 11.41 0.46
N ASP A 54 -6.33 10.14 0.85
CA ASP A 54 -7.23 9.69 1.92
C ASP A 54 -6.88 10.37 3.26
N GLY A 55 -5.59 10.44 3.59
CA GLY A 55 -5.11 11.13 4.79
C GLY A 55 -5.37 12.65 4.77
N TRP A 56 -5.20 13.29 3.61
CA TRP A 56 -5.47 14.72 3.45
C TRP A 56 -6.96 15.06 3.52
N GLN A 57 -7.81 14.19 2.98
CA GLN A 57 -9.27 14.35 3.00
C GLN A 57 -9.92 13.90 4.31
N GLY A 58 -9.17 13.22 5.19
CA GLY A 58 -9.66 12.71 6.46
C GLY A 58 -10.62 11.52 6.32
N VAL A 59 -10.37 10.65 5.34
CA VAL A 59 -11.15 9.42 5.13
C VAL A 59 -10.96 8.50 6.34
N THR A 60 -12.06 8.03 6.93
CA THR A 60 -12.06 7.16 8.11
C THR A 60 -12.27 5.69 7.79
N ASP A 61 -12.96 5.40 6.68
CA ASP A 61 -13.40 4.06 6.30
C ASP A 61 -13.25 3.88 4.78
N ILE A 62 -12.40 2.92 4.38
CA ILE A 62 -12.16 2.59 2.97
C ILE A 62 -13.06 1.43 2.57
N VAL A 63 -14.01 1.69 1.65
CA VAL A 63 -14.86 0.67 1.05
C VAL A 63 -14.48 0.53 -0.43
N ARG A 64 -13.99 -0.65 -0.82
CA ARG A 64 -13.47 -0.92 -2.16
C ARG A 64 -13.61 -2.39 -2.55
N GLY A 65 -13.30 -2.72 -3.80
CA GLY A 65 -13.32 -4.10 -4.30
C GLY A 65 -12.30 -5.01 -3.61
N ALA A 66 -12.63 -6.29 -3.49
CA ALA A 66 -11.78 -7.31 -2.86
C ALA A 66 -10.47 -7.55 -3.64
N ASP A 67 -10.43 -7.19 -4.93
CA ASP A 67 -9.22 -7.19 -5.76
C ASP A 67 -8.09 -6.29 -5.21
N LEU A 68 -8.44 -5.32 -4.36
CA LEU A 68 -7.48 -4.41 -3.73
C LEU A 68 -7.05 -4.82 -2.32
N LEU A 69 -7.53 -5.96 -1.80
CA LEU A 69 -7.22 -6.42 -0.43
C LEU A 69 -5.71 -6.57 -0.21
N ASP A 70 -5.00 -7.18 -1.16
CA ASP A 70 -3.55 -7.37 -1.12
C ASP A 70 -2.75 -6.05 -1.27
N SER A 71 -3.41 -4.92 -1.55
CA SER A 71 -2.77 -3.61 -1.51
C SER A 71 -2.74 -2.99 -0.12
N THR A 72 -3.64 -3.41 0.77
CA THR A 72 -3.76 -2.83 2.11
C THR A 72 -2.46 -2.89 2.93
N PRO A 73 -1.69 -3.99 2.98
CA PRO A 73 -0.44 -4.02 3.74
C PRO A 73 0.58 -2.98 3.27
N ARG A 74 0.68 -2.76 1.95
CA ARG A 74 1.58 -1.75 1.37
C ARG A 74 1.14 -0.34 1.76
N GLN A 75 -0.17 -0.10 1.82
CA GLN A 75 -0.75 1.20 2.17
C GLN A 75 -0.69 1.47 3.68
N LEU A 76 -0.79 0.44 4.52
CA LEU A 76 -0.59 0.57 5.97
C LEU A 76 0.86 0.91 6.35
N TYR A 77 1.82 0.54 5.50
CA TYR A 77 3.23 0.86 5.72
C TYR A 77 3.59 2.32 5.33
N LEU A 78 2.88 2.87 4.34
CA LEU A 78 3.11 4.23 3.86
C LEU A 78 2.54 5.28 4.83
#